data_AF-A0A7S3BQW5-F1
#
_entry.id   AF-A0A7S3BQW5-F1
#
_cell.length_a   1.000
_cell.length_b   1.000
_cell.length_c   1.000
_cell.angle_alpha   90.00
_cell.angle_beta   90.00
_cell.angle_gamma   90.00
#
_symmetry.space_group_name_H-M   'P 1'
#
loop_
_entity.id
_entity.type
_entity.pdbx_description
1 polymer ?
#
loop_
_entity_poly.entity_id
_entity_poly.type
_entity_poly.pdbx_seq_one_letter_code
_entity_poly.pdbx_strand_id
1 'polypeptide(L)'
;IFSLLGMQLFGGKYNEANGYTLQPCPLGVCPIDETTGIPFKPQPRYHFNYFMPAMITMFVVMTAEWAEAMQLTVSVAGGQACIFFIAAVIIVRYLILNLLIAILLE
;
A
#
# COMPACT_ATOMS: atom_id res chain seq x y z
N ILE A 1 -10.82 -8.58 3.52
CA ILE A 1 -10.12 -9.68 2.81
C ILE A 1 -8.85 -9.18 2.15
N PHE A 2 -8.93 -8.29 1.14
CA PHE A 2 -7.75 -7.75 0.46
C PHE A 2 -6.75 -7.05 1.39
N SER A 3 -7.21 -6.37 2.45
CA SER A 3 -6.33 -5.76 3.46
C SER A 3 -5.49 -6.80 4.21
N LEU A 4 -6.12 -7.90 4.64
CA LEU A 4 -5.43 -9.01 5.32
C LEU A 4 -4.47 -9.73 4.39
N LEU A 5 -4.86 -9.98 3.12
CA LEU A 5 -3.95 -10.55 2.12
C LEU A 5 -2.75 -9.62 1.86
N GLY A 6 -2.98 -8.32 1.75
CA GLY A 6 -1.92 -7.33 1.60
C GLY A 6 -0.95 -7.33 2.79
N MET A 7 -1.43 -7.51 4.02
CA MET A 7 -0.57 -7.68 5.19
C MET A 7 0.24 -8.98 5.14
N GLN A 8 -0.35 -10.10 4.68
CA GLN A 8 0.37 -11.36 4.56
C GLN A 8 1.48 -11.30 3.49
N LEU A 9 1.24 -10.57 2.40
CA LEU A 9 2.18 -10.45 1.27
C LEU A 9 3.25 -9.37 1.47
N PHE A 10 2.85 -8.22 2.04
CA PHE A 10 3.69 -7.02 2.09
C PHE A 10 3.94 -6.50 3.52
N GLY A 11 3.44 -7.20 4.54
CA GLY A 11 3.65 -6.84 5.93
C GLY A 11 5.12 -6.87 6.32
N GLY A 12 5.59 -5.82 7.00
CA GLY A 12 6.97 -5.71 7.47
C GLY A 12 8.00 -5.39 6.38
N LYS A 13 7.57 -5.23 5.12
CA LYS A 13 8.46 -4.81 4.02
C LYS A 13 8.78 -3.32 4.02
N TYR A 14 8.05 -2.52 4.81
CA TYR A 14 8.34 -1.09 5.00
C TYR A 14 9.25 -0.93 6.21
N ASN A 15 10.54 -1.25 6.04
CA ASN A 15 11.57 -1.24 7.07
C ASN A 15 12.86 -0.54 6.59
N GLU A 16 13.85 -0.44 7.47
CA GLU A 16 15.11 0.27 7.21
C GLU A 16 15.92 -0.36 6.07
N ALA A 17 15.86 -1.69 5.93
CA ALA A 17 16.49 -2.40 4.82
C ALA A 17 15.99 -1.96 3.44
N ASN A 18 14.75 -1.48 3.35
CA ASN A 18 14.14 -0.95 2.13
C ASN A 18 14.14 0.60 2.09
N GLY A 19 14.91 1.25 2.95
CA GLY A 19 15.07 2.70 2.98
C GLY A 19 13.95 3.46 3.71
N TYR A 20 13.15 2.77 4.54
CA TYR A 20 12.07 3.39 5.32
C TYR A 20 12.33 3.28 6.82
N THR A 21 12.04 4.33 7.58
CA THR A 21 12.13 4.28 9.05
C THR A 21 10.75 4.13 9.69
N LEU A 22 10.67 3.31 10.74
CA LEU A 22 9.52 3.20 11.64
C LEU A 22 9.56 4.28 12.74
N GLN A 23 10.75 4.87 12.95
CA GLN A 23 10.93 5.97 13.89
C GLN A 23 10.21 7.21 13.34
N PRO A 24 9.41 7.93 14.14
CA PRO A 24 8.91 9.24 13.73
C PRO A 24 10.10 10.17 13.46
N CYS A 25 10.08 10.92 12.36
CA CYS A 25 11.12 11.88 12.01
C CYS A 25 10.81 13.23 12.68
N PRO A 26 11.41 13.59 13.83
CA PRO A 26 11.16 14.87 14.47
C PRO A 26 11.81 15.97 13.62
N LEU A 27 11.11 17.09 13.40
CA LEU A 27 11.57 18.23 12.59
C LEU A 27 11.66 17.96 11.07
N GLY A 28 11.06 16.88 10.57
CA GLY A 28 11.05 16.55 9.14
C GLY A 28 12.37 15.99 8.60
N VAL A 29 13.34 15.74 9.50
CA VAL A 29 14.62 15.09 9.17
C VAL A 29 14.58 13.67 9.70
N CYS A 30 14.73 12.69 8.80
CA CYS A 30 14.78 11.28 9.17
C CYS A 30 16.21 10.83 9.49
N PRO A 31 16.39 9.77 10.31
CA PRO A 31 17.71 9.24 10.60
C PRO A 31 18.46 8.88 9.32
N ILE A 32 19.78 9.03 9.35
CA ILE A 32 20.64 8.66 8.22
C ILE A 32 20.98 7.19 8.28
N ASP A 33 20.98 6.55 7.11
CA ASP A 33 21.53 5.22 6.96
C ASP A 33 23.06 5.31 7.00
N GLU A 34 23.68 4.70 8.01
CA GLU A 34 25.13 4.70 8.18
C GLU A 34 25.87 3.96 7.05
N THR A 35 25.19 3.07 6.32
CA THR A 35 25.80 2.29 5.23
C THR A 35 25.81 3.03 3.90
N THR A 36 24.78 3.84 3.62
CA THR A 36 24.64 4.56 2.34
C THR A 36 24.89 6.06 2.47
N GLY A 37 24.85 6.62 3.68
CA GLY A 37 24.99 8.06 3.94
C GLY A 37 23.77 8.89 3.52
N ILE A 38 22.64 8.24 3.22
CA ILE A 38 21.40 8.86 2.73
C ILE A 38 20.34 8.84 3.86
N PRO A 39 19.52 9.89 4.05
CA PRO A 39 18.42 9.85 5.03
C PRO A 39 17.34 8.83 4.65
N PHE A 40 16.85 8.07 5.64
CA PHE A 40 15.69 7.21 5.46
C PHE A 40 14.45 8.00 5.06
N LYS A 41 13.50 7.35 4.39
CA LYS A 41 12.18 7.92 4.15
C LYS A 41 11.27 7.64 5.34
N PRO A 42 10.37 8.57 5.71
CA PRO A 42 9.35 8.26 6.71
C PRO A 42 8.44 7.14 6.19
N GLN A 43 7.85 6.37 7.09
CA GLN A 43 6.87 5.36 6.71
C GLN A 43 5.77 6.00 5.84
N PRO A 44 5.52 5.47 4.62
CA PRO A 44 4.59 6.09 3.69
C PRO A 44 3.17 5.99 4.23
N ARG A 45 2.31 6.95 3.85
CA ARG A 45 0.88 6.96 4.21
C ARG A 45 0.17 5.66 3.81
N TYR A 46 0.55 5.09 2.66
CA TYR A 46 0.04 3.82 2.16
C TYR A 46 1.02 2.70 2.47
N HIS A 47 0.66 1.83 3.41
CA HIS A 47 1.51 0.73 3.84
C HIS A 47 0.69 -0.44 4.42
N PHE A 48 1.30 -1.62 4.47
CA PHE A 48 0.65 -2.88 4.88
C PHE A 48 1.19 -3.46 6.20
N ASN A 49 1.87 -2.65 7.03
CA ASN A 49 2.47 -3.11 8.30
C ASN A 49 1.41 -3.46 9.36
N TYR A 50 0.32 -2.69 9.43
CA TYR A 50 -0.73 -2.86 10.43
C TYR A 50 -2.11 -2.93 9.76
N PHE A 51 -3.08 -3.52 10.45
CA PHE A 51 -4.42 -3.74 9.90
C PHE A 51 -5.15 -2.46 9.50
N MET A 52 -5.16 -1.45 10.36
CA MET A 52 -5.92 -0.23 10.09
C MET A 52 -5.37 0.55 8.88
N PRO A 53 -4.05 0.82 8.76
CA PRO A 53 -3.49 1.45 7.56
C PRO A 53 -3.62 0.58 6.29
N ALA A 54 -3.51 -0.75 6.40
CA ALA A 54 -3.76 -1.65 5.28
C ALA A 54 -5.21 -1.58 4.79
N MET A 55 -6.17 -1.46 5.71
CA MET A 55 -7.58 -1.28 5.39
C MET A 55 -7.82 0.06 4.67
N ILE A 56 -7.29 1.17 5.21
CA ILE A 56 -7.40 2.50 4.61
C ILE A 56 -6.75 2.51 3.21
N THR A 57 -5.57 1.92 3.07
CA THR A 57 -4.88 1.81 1.77
C THR A 57 -5.74 1.06 0.76
N MET A 58 -6.34 -0.07 1.16
CA MET A 58 -7.25 -0.81 0.28
C MET A 58 -8.51 -0.02 -0.06
N PHE A 59 -9.06 0.75 0.86
CA PHE A 59 -10.20 1.62 0.58
C PHE A 59 -9.86 2.68 -0.49
N VAL A 60 -8.69 3.31 -0.37
CA VAL A 60 -8.19 4.30 -1.36
C VAL A 60 -7.92 3.67 -2.74
N VAL A 61 -7.42 2.43 -2.77
CA VAL A 61 -7.28 1.66 -4.02
C VAL A 61 -8.65 1.46 -4.70
N MET A 62 -9.73 1.26 -3.93
CA MET A 62 -11.09 1.13 -4.46
C MET A 62 -11.62 2.44 -5.04
N THR A 63 -11.23 3.60 -4.50
CA THR A 63 -11.66 4.94 -4.98
C THR A 63 -10.83 5.45 -6.17
N ALA A 64 -10.15 4.56 -6.89
CA ALA A 64 -9.32 4.85 -8.07
C ALA A 64 -7.97 5.56 -7.81
N GLU A 65 -7.54 5.70 -6.57
CA GLU A 65 -6.21 6.22 -6.21
C GLU A 65 -5.20 5.07 -5.94
N TRP A 66 -5.12 4.12 -6.87
CA TRP A 66 -4.34 2.89 -6.69
C TRP A 66 -2.88 2.99 -7.17
N ALA A 67 -2.58 3.93 -8.07
CA ALA A 67 -1.26 4.03 -8.70
C ALA A 67 -0.14 4.36 -7.70
N GLU A 68 -0.37 5.32 -6.79
CA GLU A 68 0.62 5.70 -5.77
C GLU A 68 0.90 4.56 -4.80
N ALA A 69 -0.16 3.93 -4.28
CA ALA A 69 -0.04 2.78 -3.38
C ALA A 69 0.67 1.59 -4.04
N MET A 70 0.41 1.35 -5.33
CA MET A 70 1.08 0.32 -6.12
C MET A 70 2.57 0.63 -6.29
N GLN A 71 2.93 1.84 -6.71
CA GLN A 71 4.33 2.24 -6.91
C GLN A 71 5.14 2.11 -5.61
N LEU A 72 4.57 2.54 -4.47
CA LEU A 72 5.18 2.38 -3.16
C LEU A 72 5.40 0.91 -2.82
N THR A 73 4.41 0.05 -3.08
CA THR A 73 4.53 -1.38 -2.78
C THR A 73 5.52 -2.08 -3.71
N VAL A 74 5.57 -1.70 -4.98
CA VAL A 74 6.57 -2.21 -5.95
C VAL A 74 7.98 -1.84 -5.53
N SER A 75 8.18 -0.66 -4.94
CA SER A 75 9.50 -0.25 -4.44
C SER A 75 10.03 -1.14 -3.29
N VAL A 76 9.15 -1.77 -2.50
CA VAL A 76 9.52 -2.59 -1.32
C VAL A 76 9.37 -4.10 -1.53
N ALA A 77 8.46 -4.53 -2.39
CA ALA A 77 8.12 -5.94 -2.62
C ALA A 77 8.39 -6.40 -4.06
N GLY A 78 8.86 -5.51 -4.93
CA GLY A 78 9.17 -5.81 -6.33
C GLY A 78 7.94 -5.90 -7.25
N GLY A 79 8.19 -6.24 -8.52
CA GLY A 79 7.17 -6.22 -9.58
C GLY A 79 6.01 -7.21 -9.40
N GLN A 80 6.14 -8.22 -8.54
CA GLN A 80 5.05 -9.17 -8.24
C GLN A 80 3.87 -8.49 -7.55
N ALA A 81 4.11 -7.38 -6.83
CA ALA A 81 3.05 -6.59 -6.21
C ALA A 81 2.04 -6.06 -7.25
N CYS A 82 2.47 -5.82 -8.50
CA CYS A 82 1.60 -5.34 -9.58
C CYS A 82 0.38 -6.24 -9.80
N ILE A 83 0.59 -7.56 -9.78
CA ILE A 83 -0.47 -8.54 -10.02
C ILE A 83 -1.57 -8.43 -8.96
N PHE A 84 -1.18 -8.25 -7.70
CA PHE A 84 -2.12 -8.08 -6.59
C PHE A 84 -2.99 -6.82 -6.75
N PHE A 85 -2.40 -5.67 -7.06
CA PHE A 85 -3.16 -4.42 -7.24
C PHE A 85 -4.07 -4.48 -8.47
N ILE A 86 -3.60 -5.01 -9.60
CA ILE A 86 -4.40 -5.14 -10.81
C ILE A 86 -5.58 -6.08 -10.57
N ALA A 87 -5.35 -7.24 -9.96
CA ALA A 87 -6.41 -8.19 -9.63
C ALA A 87 -7.44 -7.57 -8.66
N ALA A 88 -6.99 -6.88 -7.61
CA ALA A 88 -7.87 -6.20 -6.66
C ALA A 88 -8.74 -5.14 -7.34
N VAL A 89 -8.15 -4.30 -8.20
CA VAL A 89 -8.88 -3.24 -8.93
C VAL A 89 -9.91 -3.84 -9.89
N ILE A 90 -9.56 -4.91 -10.63
CA ILE A 90 -10.50 -5.59 -11.54
C ILE A 90 -11.69 -6.17 -10.75
N ILE A 91 -11.42 -6.93 -9.69
CA ILE A 91 -12.46 -7.55 -8.88
C ILE A 91 -13.37 -6.49 -8.27
N VAL A 92 -12.81 -5.45 -7.67
CA VAL A 92 -13.59 -4.38 -7.03
C VAL A 92 -14.43 -3.64 -8.06
N ARG A 93 -13.85 -3.24 -9.21
CA ARG A 93 -14.61 -2.55 -10.26
C ARG A 93 -15.75 -3.42 -10.78
N TYR A 94 -15.50 -4.70 -11.02
CA TYR A 94 -16.53 -5.65 -11.44
C TYR A 94 -17.67 -5.77 -10.41
N LEU A 95 -17.32 -5.90 -9.13
CA LEU A 95 -18.30 -5.96 -8.04
C LEU A 95 -19.13 -4.68 -7.93
N ILE A 96 -18.50 -3.50 -7.98
CA ILE A 96 -19.19 -2.21 -7.91
C ILE A 96 -20.11 -2.04 -9.13
N LEU A 97 -19.65 -2.38 -10.33
CA LEU A 97 -20.47 -2.29 -11.54
C LEU A 97 -21.68 -3.22 -11.45
N ASN A 98 -21.50 -4.48 -11.04
CA ASN A 98 -22.59 -5.43 -10.88
C ASN A 98 -23.58 -5.00 -9.80
N LEU A 99 -23.08 -4.43 -8.68
CA LEU A 99 -23.93 -3.90 -7.62
C LEU A 99 -24.76 -2.71 -8.13
N LEU A 100 -24.14 -1.78 -8.86
CA LEU A 100 -24.83 -0.63 -9.44
C LEU A 100 -25.89 -1.07 -10.45
N ILE A 101 -25.56 -2.02 -11.34
CA ILE A 101 -26.50 -2.59 -12.31
C ILE A 101 -27.67 -3.23 -11.58
N ALA A 102 -27.42 -4.04 -10.54
CA ALA A 102 -28.49 -4.66 -9.77
C ALA A 102 -29.43 -3.62 -9.15
N ILE A 103 -28.90 -2.54 -8.56
CA ILE A 103 -29.70 -1.46 -7.97
C ILE A 103 -30.47 -0.66 -9.03
N LEU A 104 -29.90 -0.46 -10.22
CA LEU A 104 -30.55 0.27 -11.31
C LEU A 104 -31.64 -0.52 -12.04
N LEU A 105 -31.55 -1.85 -11.99
CA LEU A 105 -32.49 -2.75 -12.66
C LEU A 105 -33.70 -3.10 -11.79
N GLU A 106 -33.63 -2.77 -10.50
CA GLU A 106 -34.77 -2.73 -9.56
C GLU A 106 -35.50 -1.38 -9.63
#